data_AF-A0A9E5UHG1-F1
#
_entry.id   AF-A0A9E5UHG1-F1
#
_cell.length_a   1.000
_cell.length_b   1.000
_cell.length_c   1.000
_cell.angle_alpha   90.00
_cell.angle_beta   90.00
_cell.angle_gamma   90.00
#
_symmetry.space_group_name_H-M   'P 1'
#
loop_
_entity.id
_entity.type
_entity.pdbx_description
1 polymer ?
#
loop_
_entity_poly.entity_id
_entity_poly.type
_entity_poly.pdbx_seq_one_letter_code
_entity_poly.pdbx_strand_id
1 'polypeptide(L)'
;GIGWNSWLMPRDNHGWILDSLVYDILDASINHGAHILNCSWHTVFDYTTLRNAIQDAFTAGSNIVASMGNKNPNDPPYTSYPAAYNDQVIAVGALLKVNNGDTLYARPDMNFGPFIDVTAPG
;
A
#
# COMPACT_ATOMS: atom_id res chain seq x y z
N GLY A 1 -0.41 17.47 -8.28
CA GLY A 1 -0.53 16.04 -7.94
C GLY A 1 -0.90 15.25 -9.17
N ILE A 2 -0.69 13.92 -9.17
CA ILE A 2 -1.02 13.06 -10.32
C ILE A 2 -2.55 13.03 -10.56
N GLY A 3 -3.35 12.90 -9.50
CA GLY A 3 -4.82 13.00 -9.55
C GLY A 3 -5.33 14.40 -9.20
N TRP A 4 -5.08 15.40 -10.04
CA TRP A 4 -5.38 16.81 -9.75
C TRP A 4 -6.88 17.14 -9.59
N ASN A 5 -7.77 16.29 -10.11
CA ASN A 5 -9.23 16.40 -9.98
C ASN A 5 -9.85 15.30 -9.11
N SER A 6 -9.03 14.56 -8.37
CA SER A 6 -9.53 13.53 -7.46
C SER A 6 -10.04 14.15 -6.16
N TRP A 7 -11.09 13.57 -5.60
CA TRP A 7 -11.52 13.88 -4.23
C TRP A 7 -10.72 13.03 -3.24
N LEU A 8 -10.37 13.64 -2.11
CA LEU A 8 -9.62 12.99 -1.05
C LEU A 8 -10.53 12.73 0.14
N MET A 9 -10.47 11.51 0.67
CA MET A 9 -11.14 11.10 1.89
C MET A 9 -10.05 10.71 2.91
N PRO A 10 -9.55 11.67 3.70
CA PRO A 10 -8.51 11.38 4.68
C PRO A 10 -9.05 10.42 5.75
N ARG A 11 -8.23 9.44 6.11
CA ARG A 11 -8.47 8.51 7.21
C ARG A 11 -7.30 8.61 8.17
N ASP A 12 -7.60 8.90 9.43
CA ASP A 12 -6.59 8.96 10.49
C ASP A 12 -6.55 7.63 11.22
N ASN A 13 -5.51 6.85 10.91
CA ASN A 13 -5.26 5.59 11.55
C ASN A 13 -4.62 5.84 12.93
N HIS A 14 -5.45 6.12 13.93
CA HIS A 14 -5.19 6.36 15.36
C HIS A 14 -4.03 5.56 16.00
N GLY A 15 -2.79 5.82 15.61
CA GLY A 15 -1.60 5.17 16.18
C GLY A 15 -1.34 3.73 15.72
N TRP A 16 -1.71 3.35 14.49
CA TRP A 16 -1.40 2.02 13.92
C TRP A 16 -2.08 0.84 14.62
N ILE A 17 -3.32 1.04 15.06
CA ILE A 17 -4.11 -0.01 15.68
C ILE A 17 -4.80 -0.83 14.58
N LEU A 18 -4.70 -2.15 14.66
CA LEU A 18 -5.25 -3.06 13.64
C LEU A 18 -6.76 -2.84 13.43
N ASP A 19 -7.51 -2.67 14.51
CA ASP A 19 -8.96 -2.50 14.45
C ASP A 19 -9.36 -1.16 13.80
N SER A 20 -8.59 -0.08 14.02
CA SER A 20 -8.85 1.21 13.35
C SER A 20 -8.54 1.12 11.86
N LEU A 21 -7.48 0.41 11.47
CA LEU A 21 -7.16 0.15 10.06
C LEU A 21 -8.29 -0.60 9.36
N VAL A 22 -8.75 -1.69 9.98
CA VAL A 22 -9.86 -2.50 9.43
C VAL A 22 -11.13 -1.66 9.31
N TYR A 23 -11.47 -0.88 10.34
CA TYR A 23 -12.63 0.02 10.30
C TYR A 23 -12.51 1.04 9.16
N ASP A 24 -11.37 1.72 9.02
CA ASP A 24 -11.17 2.74 8.00
C ASP A 24 -11.24 2.17 6.57
N ILE A 25 -10.67 0.98 6.35
CA ILE A 25 -10.75 0.28 5.06
C ILE A 25 -12.21 0.02 4.70
N LEU A 26 -12.97 -0.58 5.62
CA LEU A 26 -14.36 -0.96 5.39
C LEU A 26 -15.27 0.28 5.25
N ASP A 27 -15.08 1.30 6.09
CA ASP A 27 -15.89 2.51 6.04
C ASP A 27 -15.63 3.32 4.78
N ALA A 28 -14.37 3.44 4.34
CA ALA A 28 -14.04 4.13 3.10
C ALA A 28 -14.60 3.40 1.87
N SER A 29 -14.38 2.08 1.77
CA SER A 29 -14.75 1.30 0.59
C SER A 29 -16.25 0.99 0.49
N ILE A 30 -16.86 0.49 1.57
CA ILE A 30 -18.24 -0.02 1.55
C ILE A 30 -19.24 1.08 1.86
N ASN A 31 -19.02 1.85 2.94
CA ASN A 31 -20.00 2.84 3.37
C ASN A 31 -19.94 4.12 2.54
N HIS A 32 -18.73 4.50 2.07
CA HIS A 32 -18.53 5.75 1.34
C HIS A 32 -18.08 5.57 -0.12
N GLY A 33 -17.89 4.33 -0.60
CA GLY A 33 -17.64 4.04 -2.01
C GLY A 33 -16.30 4.57 -2.54
N ALA A 34 -15.25 4.57 -1.73
CA ALA A 34 -13.94 5.04 -2.16
C ALA A 34 -13.38 4.16 -3.30
N HIS A 35 -13.27 4.71 -4.51
CA HIS A 35 -12.79 3.98 -5.68
C HIS A 35 -11.33 3.49 -5.57
N ILE A 36 -10.51 4.19 -4.78
CA ILE A 36 -9.08 3.90 -4.59
C ILE A 36 -8.76 4.01 -3.10
N LEU A 37 -8.15 2.96 -2.55
CA LEU A 37 -7.55 2.96 -1.22
C LEU A 37 -6.02 3.04 -1.35
N ASN A 38 -5.41 4.03 -0.71
CA ASN A 38 -3.94 4.18 -0.67
C ASN A 38 -3.42 3.81 0.73
N CYS A 39 -2.76 2.67 0.82
CA CYS A 39 -2.16 2.12 2.03
C CYS A 39 -0.65 2.38 2.03
N SER A 40 -0.23 3.62 2.36
CA SER A 40 1.19 3.98 2.56
C SER A 40 1.68 3.57 3.96
N TRP A 41 1.34 2.35 4.34
CA TRP A 41 1.61 1.73 5.62
C TRP A 41 1.69 0.22 5.43
N HIS A 42 2.25 -0.47 6.40
CA HIS A 42 2.40 -1.92 6.35
C HIS A 42 2.50 -2.58 7.72
N THR A 43 2.40 -3.90 7.72
CA THR A 43 2.74 -4.80 8.82
C THR A 43 3.47 -6.03 8.29
N VAL A 44 4.29 -6.67 9.12
CA VAL A 44 4.94 -7.96 8.82
C VAL A 44 4.09 -9.16 9.20
N PHE A 45 2.96 -8.93 9.87
CA PHE A 45 2.05 -9.97 10.33
C PHE A 45 0.85 -10.10 9.39
N ASP A 46 0.55 -11.34 8.98
CA ASP A 46 -0.66 -11.65 8.23
C ASP A 46 -1.85 -11.82 9.20
N TYR A 47 -2.65 -10.77 9.32
CA TYR A 47 -3.87 -10.81 10.14
C TYR A 47 -5.07 -11.19 9.28
N THR A 48 -5.80 -12.24 9.69
CA THR A 48 -7.04 -12.64 9.02
C THR A 48 -8.05 -11.50 8.93
N THR A 49 -8.16 -10.66 9.96
CA THR A 49 -9.06 -9.50 9.97
C THR A 49 -8.68 -8.45 8.92
N LEU A 50 -7.38 -8.16 8.77
CA LEU A 50 -6.89 -7.26 7.72
C LEU A 50 -7.11 -7.86 6.32
N ARG A 51 -6.78 -9.14 6.14
CA ARG A 51 -7.00 -9.85 4.88
C ARG A 51 -8.46 -9.80 4.43
N ASN A 52 -9.39 -10.08 5.36
CA ASN A 52 -10.82 -10.02 5.08
C ASN A 52 -11.25 -8.60 4.73
N ALA A 53 -10.79 -7.58 5.46
CA ALA A 53 -11.12 -6.19 5.15
C ALA A 53 -10.67 -5.76 3.74
N ILE A 54 -9.47 -6.17 3.33
CA ILE A 54 -8.96 -5.92 1.98
C ILE A 54 -9.78 -6.67 0.93
N GLN A 55 -10.13 -7.94 1.18
CA GLN A 55 -10.98 -8.72 0.30
C GLN A 55 -12.37 -8.09 0.14
N ASP A 56 -12.97 -7.61 1.22
CA ASP A 56 -14.29 -6.97 1.21
C ASP A 56 -14.25 -5.64 0.43
N ALA A 57 -13.22 -4.82 0.66
CA ALA A 57 -13.00 -3.59 -0.10
C ALA A 57 -12.81 -3.85 -1.61
N PHE A 58 -12.02 -4.86 -1.96
CA PHE A 58 -11.82 -5.29 -3.35
C PHE A 58 -13.13 -5.76 -3.98
N THR A 59 -13.90 -6.59 -3.25
CA THR A 59 -15.20 -7.10 -3.69
C THR A 59 -16.23 -5.98 -3.88
N ALA A 60 -16.16 -4.93 -3.06
CA ALA A 60 -16.96 -3.72 -3.20
C ALA A 60 -16.55 -2.83 -4.40
N GLY A 61 -15.50 -3.20 -5.14
CA GLY A 61 -15.05 -2.51 -6.35
C GLY A 61 -13.97 -1.45 -6.12
N SER A 62 -13.39 -1.39 -4.92
CA SER A 62 -12.26 -0.48 -4.64
C SER A 62 -10.96 -1.06 -5.18
N ASN A 63 -10.14 -0.24 -5.84
CA ASN A 63 -8.75 -0.59 -6.15
C ASN A 63 -7.87 -0.30 -4.93
N ILE A 64 -7.06 -1.27 -4.50
CA ILE A 64 -6.16 -1.10 -3.36
C ILE A 64 -4.73 -0.96 -3.86
N VAL A 65 -4.04 0.09 -3.40
CA VAL A 65 -2.64 0.36 -3.69
C VAL A 65 -1.88 0.40 -2.37
N ALA A 66 -0.85 -0.44 -2.22
CA ALA A 66 -0.09 -0.54 -0.98
C ALA A 66 1.42 -0.46 -1.23
N SER A 67 2.15 0.15 -0.29
CA SER A 67 3.61 0.21 -0.38
C SER A 67 4.26 -1.14 -0.08
N MET A 68 5.32 -1.48 -0.81
CA MET A 68 6.17 -2.65 -0.50
C MET A 68 6.78 -2.59 0.92
N GLY A 69 6.88 -1.41 1.49
CA GLY A 69 7.49 -1.15 2.79
C GLY A 69 8.90 -0.57 2.66
N ASN A 70 9.38 0.03 3.75
CA ASN A 70 10.73 0.57 3.85
C ASN A 70 11.55 -0.27 4.84
N LYS A 71 12.80 -0.54 4.52
CA LYS A 71 13.70 -1.35 5.36
C LYS A 71 15.07 -0.70 5.44
N ASN A 72 15.87 -1.07 6.44
CA ASN A 72 17.28 -0.70 6.37
C ASN A 72 17.90 -1.40 5.15
N PRO A 73 18.80 -0.76 4.39
CA PRO A 73 19.39 -1.36 3.20
C PRO A 73 20.07 -2.70 3.47
N ASN A 74 20.63 -2.87 4.67
CA ASN A 74 21.35 -4.07 5.10
C ASN A 74 20.44 -5.18 5.67
N ASP A 75 19.17 -4.89 5.95
CA ASP A 75 18.23 -5.89 6.44
C ASP A 75 17.76 -6.81 5.29
N PRO A 76 17.46 -8.09 5.54
CA PRO A 76 16.83 -8.94 4.53
C PRO A 76 15.44 -8.39 4.15
N PRO A 77 14.95 -8.71 2.93
CA PRO A 77 13.57 -8.41 2.57
C PRO A 77 12.59 -9.15 3.49
N TYR A 78 11.39 -8.60 3.66
CA TYR A 78 10.32 -9.21 4.43
C TYR A 78 9.01 -9.17 3.64
N THR A 79 8.09 -10.09 3.95
CA THR A 79 6.73 -10.01 3.40
C THR A 79 5.97 -8.90 4.10
N SER A 80 5.37 -8.01 3.32
CA SER A 80 4.69 -6.80 3.80
C SER A 80 3.20 -6.88 3.47
N TYR A 81 2.34 -6.68 4.46
CA TYR A 81 0.90 -6.67 4.29
C TYR A 81 0.35 -5.25 4.48
N PRO A 82 -0.61 -4.80 3.66
CA PRO A 82 -1.42 -5.60 2.73
C PRO A 82 -0.78 -5.82 1.34
N ALA A 83 0.41 -5.28 1.05
CA ALA A 83 1.03 -5.38 -0.28
C ALA A 83 1.16 -6.82 -0.81
N ALA A 84 1.41 -7.81 0.05
CA ALA A 84 1.54 -9.22 -0.34
C ALA A 84 0.19 -9.95 -0.54
N TYR A 85 -0.94 -9.26 -0.54
CA TYR A 85 -2.24 -9.80 -0.95
C TYR A 85 -2.42 -9.65 -2.47
N ASN A 86 -1.62 -10.40 -3.23
CA ASN A 86 -1.40 -10.22 -4.67
C ASN A 86 -2.67 -10.27 -5.55
N ASP A 87 -3.72 -10.95 -5.11
CA ASP A 87 -4.96 -11.06 -5.90
C ASP A 87 -5.84 -9.80 -5.78
N GLN A 88 -5.62 -8.98 -4.75
CA GLN A 88 -6.49 -7.84 -4.40
C GLN A 88 -5.76 -6.49 -4.38
N VAL A 89 -4.43 -6.50 -4.28
CA VAL A 89 -3.63 -5.31 -3.97
C VAL A 89 -2.57 -5.08 -5.04
N ILE A 90 -2.46 -3.83 -5.50
CA ILE A 90 -1.35 -3.36 -6.32
C ILE A 90 -0.21 -2.95 -5.40
N ALA A 91 0.83 -3.77 -5.34
CA ALA A 91 2.02 -3.55 -4.54
C ALA A 91 3.04 -2.66 -5.28
N VAL A 92 3.44 -1.56 -4.63
CA VAL A 92 4.28 -0.52 -5.24
C VAL A 92 5.65 -0.43 -4.56
N GLY A 93 6.70 -0.72 -5.32
CA GLY A 93 8.08 -0.44 -4.93
C GLY A 93 8.55 0.97 -5.33
N ALA A 94 9.63 1.44 -4.73
CA ALA A 94 10.12 2.81 -4.90
C ALA A 94 11.36 2.90 -5.80
N LEU A 95 11.35 3.84 -6.74
CA LEU A 95 12.49 4.19 -7.59
C LEU A 95 13.05 5.55 -7.22
N LEU A 96 14.37 5.66 -7.22
CA LEU A 96 15.11 6.90 -7.14
C LEU A 96 15.54 7.37 -8.53
N LYS A 97 15.29 8.65 -8.82
CA LYS A 97 15.90 9.36 -9.95
C LYS A 97 17.28 9.87 -9.54
N VAL A 98 18.30 9.55 -10.33
CA VAL A 98 19.65 10.09 -10.17
C VAL A 98 20.11 10.75 -11.48
N ASN A 99 21.26 11.43 -11.47
CA ASN A 99 21.81 12.10 -12.64
C ASN A 99 20.79 13.02 -13.33
N ASN A 100 20.20 13.96 -12.58
CA ASN A 100 19.16 14.88 -13.06
C ASN A 100 17.88 14.20 -13.64
N GLY A 101 17.67 12.92 -13.35
CA GLY A 101 16.49 12.18 -13.82
C GLY A 101 16.74 11.32 -15.05
N ASP A 102 17.96 11.29 -15.57
CA ASP A 102 18.33 10.46 -16.73
C ASP A 102 18.49 8.97 -16.36
N THR A 103 18.56 8.65 -15.08
CA THR A 103 18.70 7.27 -14.62
C THR A 103 17.73 6.95 -13.47
N LEU A 104 17.09 5.78 -13.55
CA LEU A 104 16.22 5.23 -12.52
C LEU A 104 16.89 4.03 -11.85
N TYR A 105 16.92 4.05 -10.51
CA TYR A 105 17.38 2.92 -9.69
C TYR A 105 16.31 2.50 -8.72
N ALA A 106 16.28 1.22 -8.35
CA ALA A 106 15.56 0.80 -7.16
C ALA A 106 16.13 1.53 -5.93
N ARG A 107 15.25 2.02 -5.06
CA ARG A 107 15.67 2.67 -3.82
C ARG A 107 16.41 1.69 -2.90
N PRO A 108 17.57 2.03 -2.32
CA PRO A 108 18.29 1.14 -1.41
C PRO A 108 17.49 0.77 -0.14
N ASP A 109 16.62 1.66 0.29
CA ASP A 109 15.75 1.57 1.46
C ASP A 109 14.36 0.96 1.16
N MET A 110 14.07 0.60 -0.10
CA MET A 110 12.83 -0.11 -0.40
C MET A 110 12.91 -1.57 0.03
N ASN A 111 11.78 -2.10 0.48
CA ASN A 111 11.58 -3.53 0.57
C ASN A 111 11.29 -4.12 -0.83
N PHE A 112 11.57 -5.41 -1.01
CA PHE A 112 11.42 -6.10 -2.30
C PHE A 112 11.03 -7.56 -2.08
N GLY A 113 10.48 -8.20 -3.11
CA GLY A 113 10.03 -9.58 -3.04
C GLY A 113 9.22 -9.98 -4.28
N PRO A 114 8.78 -11.25 -4.36
CA PRO A 114 8.03 -11.76 -5.50
C PRO A 114 6.60 -11.21 -5.61
N PHE A 115 6.15 -10.45 -4.61
CA PHE A 115 4.81 -9.84 -4.54
C PHE A 115 4.78 -8.38 -5.01
N ILE A 116 5.83 -7.90 -5.68
CA ILE A 116 5.83 -6.57 -6.28
C ILE A 116 5.12 -6.59 -7.63
N ASP A 117 4.14 -5.70 -7.84
CA ASP A 117 3.45 -5.58 -9.12
C ASP A 117 4.10 -4.52 -10.00
N VAL A 118 4.34 -3.35 -9.43
CA VAL A 118 4.87 -2.18 -10.15
C VAL A 118 5.86 -1.39 -9.29
N THR A 119 6.63 -0.53 -9.95
CA THR A 119 7.49 0.44 -9.27
C THR A 119 7.15 1.86 -9.71
N ALA A 120 7.30 2.82 -8.80
CA ALA A 120 7.00 4.22 -9.03
C ALA A 120 8.06 5.13 -8.36
N PRO A 121 8.19 6.40 -8.76
CA PRO A 121 9.10 7.33 -8.07
C PRO A 121 8.76 7.48 -6.58
N GLY A 122 9.76 7.42 -5.70
CA GLY A 122 9.60 7.52 -4.24
C GLY A 122 10.84 8.03 -3.53
#